data_AF-A0A133P7W9-F1
#
_entry.id   AF-A0A133P7W9-F1
#
_cell.length_a   1.000
_cell.length_b   1.000
_cell.length_c   1.000
_cell.angle_alpha   90.00
_cell.angle_beta   90.00
_cell.angle_gamma   90.00
#
_symmetry.space_group_name_H-M   'P 1'
#
loop_
_entity.id
_entity.type
_entity.pdbx_description
1 polymer ?
#
loop_
_entity_poly.entity_id
_entity_poly.type
_entity_poly.pdbx_seq_one_letter_code
_entity_poly.pdbx_strand_id
1 'polypeptide(L)'
;MEAIIMPVVVLGITGVLMGLFLAFASKKFEVEVDPKVEAILAVLPGANCGACGFPGCAGYAAGVALEGAKMTLCAPGGPKVAAKIGDIMGVAVEMPVKKKPAAKKPVEKKVVQTGEPISASQEFIEKNKRMLMKF
;
A
#
# COMPACT_ATOMS: atom_id res chain seq x y z
N MET A 1 48.82 25.65 -5.38
CA MET A 1 47.85 25.64 -4.27
C MET A 1 46.55 26.35 -4.63
N GLU A 2 46.59 27.50 -5.32
CA GLU A 2 45.41 28.23 -5.85
C GLU A 2 44.40 27.36 -6.62
N ALA A 3 44.88 26.51 -7.54
CA ALA A 3 44.03 25.65 -8.38
C ALA A 3 43.16 24.63 -7.59
N ILE A 4 43.51 24.35 -6.33
CA ILE A 4 42.78 23.42 -5.46
C ILE A 4 41.93 24.17 -4.44
N ILE A 5 42.41 25.33 -3.95
CA ILE A 5 41.69 26.12 -2.95
C ILE A 5 40.40 26.71 -3.51
N MET A 6 40.42 27.24 -4.74
CA MET A 6 39.22 27.83 -5.36
C MET A 6 38.04 26.84 -5.50
N PRO A 7 38.20 25.63 -6.08
CA PRO A 7 37.09 24.68 -6.15
C PRO A 7 36.61 24.22 -4.78
N VAL A 8 37.51 24.05 -3.80
CA VAL A 8 37.13 23.67 -2.43
C VAL A 8 36.25 24.75 -1.78
N VAL A 9 36.60 26.02 -1.93
CA VAL A 9 35.82 27.14 -1.40
C VAL A 9 34.46 27.25 -2.09
N VAL A 10 34.42 27.16 -3.42
CA VAL A 10 33.17 27.27 -4.19
C VAL A 10 32.22 26.13 -3.86
N LEU A 11 32.70 24.88 -3.80
CA LEU A 11 31.90 23.72 -3.43
C LEU A 11 31.45 23.79 -1.97
N GLY A 12 32.34 24.24 -1.06
CA GLY A 12 32.00 24.43 0.36
C GLY A 12 30.88 25.45 0.56
N ILE A 13 30.98 26.64 -0.04
CA ILE A 13 29.95 27.68 0.06
C ILE A 13 28.64 27.19 -0.55
N THR A 14 28.68 26.59 -1.74
CA THR A 14 27.47 26.08 -2.41
C THR A 14 26.80 24.98 -1.60
N GLY A 15 27.58 24.07 -1.02
CA GLY A 15 27.08 23.00 -0.15
C GLY A 15 26.42 23.53 1.12
N VAL A 16 27.02 24.54 1.77
CA VAL A 16 26.43 25.18 2.94
C VAL A 16 25.13 25.90 2.59
N LEU A 17 25.10 26.66 1.50
CA LEU A 17 23.91 27.37 1.04
C LEU A 17 22.76 26.41 0.71
N MET A 18 23.04 25.34 -0.04
CA MET A 18 22.06 24.31 -0.37
C MET A 18 21.61 23.54 0.87
N GLY A 19 22.53 23.22 1.78
CA GLY A 19 22.20 22.53 3.03
C GLY A 19 21.27 23.35 3.93
N LEU A 20 21.55 24.64 4.09
CA LEU A 20 20.68 25.57 4.83
C LEU A 20 19.30 25.69 4.19
N PHE A 21 19.26 25.80 2.86
CA PHE A 21 18.01 25.87 2.11
C PHE A 21 17.16 24.60 2.30
N LEU A 22 17.76 23.41 2.17
CA LEU A 22 17.06 22.14 2.39
C LEU A 22 16.62 21.95 3.83
N ALA A 23 17.43 22.36 4.82
CA ALA A 23 17.06 22.30 6.23
C ALA A 23 15.86 23.21 6.54
N PHE A 24 15.82 24.41 5.95
CA PHE A 24 14.66 25.31 6.04
C PHE A 24 13.42 24.71 5.38
N ALA A 25 13.57 24.16 4.16
CA ALA A 25 12.46 23.50 3.47
C ALA A 25 11.92 22.31 4.28
N SER A 26 12.79 21.47 4.83
CA SER A 26 12.39 20.31 5.64
C SER A 26 11.52 20.70 6.83
N LYS A 27 11.84 21.79 7.53
CA LYS A 27 11.02 22.30 8.64
C LYS A 27 9.74 22.98 8.19
N LYS A 28 9.78 23.67 7.04
CA LYS A 28 8.61 24.42 6.55
C LYS A 28 7.54 23.52 5.93
N PHE A 29 7.93 22.36 5.40
CA PHE A 29 7.08 21.38 4.72
C PHE A 29 6.90 20.08 5.51
N GLU A 30 7.27 20.05 6.79
CA GLU A 30 6.96 18.93 7.66
C GLU A 30 5.44 18.82 7.79
N VAL A 31 4.89 17.67 7.36
CA VAL A 31 3.47 17.37 7.46
C VAL A 31 3.27 16.59 8.76
N GLU A 32 2.34 17.03 9.61
CA GLU A 32 1.95 16.26 10.79
C GLU A 32 1.44 14.89 10.38
N VAL A 33 2.15 13.85 10.79
CA VAL A 33 1.77 12.47 10.53
C VAL A 33 0.81 12.02 11.64
N ASP A 34 -0.39 11.58 11.26
CA ASP A 34 -1.35 11.03 12.22
C ASP A 34 -0.77 9.75 12.87
N PRO A 35 -0.88 9.58 14.21
CA PRO A 35 -0.33 8.42 14.91
C PRO A 35 -0.83 7.06 14.36
N LYS A 36 -2.00 7.02 13.72
CA LYS A 36 -2.51 5.80 13.06
C LYS A 36 -1.70 5.44 11.81
N VAL A 37 -1.22 6.44 11.07
CA VAL A 37 -0.41 6.23 9.87
C VAL A 37 0.93 5.61 10.25
N GLU A 38 1.56 6.09 11.31
CA GLU A 38 2.81 5.51 11.83
C GLU A 38 2.61 4.07 12.31
N ALA A 39 1.53 3.79 13.04
CA ALA A 39 1.21 2.46 13.50
C ALA A 39 1.01 1.47 12.33
N ILE A 40 0.30 1.88 11.29
CA ILE A 40 0.11 1.05 10.09
C ILE A 40 1.44 0.88 9.34
N LEU A 41 2.23 1.94 9.22
CA LEU A 41 3.53 1.91 8.54
C LEU A 41 4.51 0.94 9.22
N ALA A 42 4.50 0.87 10.55
CA ALA A 42 5.34 -0.05 11.33
C ALA A 42 5.01 -1.53 11.08
N VAL A 43 3.78 -1.83 10.64
CA VAL A 43 3.32 -3.19 10.32
C VAL A 43 3.57 -3.55 8.85
N LEU A 44 3.63 -2.55 7.96
CA LEU A 44 3.87 -2.76 6.55
C LEU A 44 5.31 -3.26 6.28
N PRO A 45 5.52 -4.06 5.22
CA PRO A 45 6.84 -4.60 4.89
C PRO A 45 7.84 -3.56 4.34
N GLY A 46 7.46 -2.28 4.19
CA GLY A 46 8.35 -1.22 3.70
C GLY A 46 8.83 -1.36 2.25
N ALA A 47 8.25 -2.29 1.47
CA ALA A 47 8.73 -2.62 0.13
C ALA A 47 8.54 -1.53 -0.94
N ASN A 48 7.66 -0.54 -0.69
CA ASN A 48 7.38 0.59 -1.60
C ASN A 48 7.11 0.19 -3.08
N CYS A 49 6.54 -0.99 -3.30
CA CYS A 49 6.34 -1.57 -4.64
C CYS A 49 5.18 -0.95 -5.45
N GLY A 50 4.33 -0.11 -4.84
CA GLY A 50 3.21 0.55 -5.53
C GLY A 50 2.05 -0.35 -5.98
N ALA A 51 2.09 -1.67 -5.72
CA ALA A 51 1.06 -2.60 -6.20
C ALA A 51 -0.34 -2.34 -5.63
N CYS A 52 -0.44 -1.62 -4.51
CA CYS A 52 -1.70 -1.21 -3.90
C CYS A 52 -2.32 0.06 -4.51
N GLY A 53 -1.63 0.72 -5.46
CA GLY A 53 -2.09 1.96 -6.11
C GLY A 53 -1.76 3.26 -5.37
N PHE A 54 -1.01 3.18 -4.26
CA PHE A 54 -0.59 4.34 -3.46
C PHE A 54 0.91 4.65 -3.65
N PRO A 55 1.32 5.92 -3.47
CA PRO A 55 2.73 6.32 -3.54
C PRO A 55 3.49 5.80 -2.30
N GLY A 56 3.97 4.55 -2.41
CA GLY A 56 4.74 3.89 -1.35
C GLY A 56 3.90 3.38 -0.17
N CYS A 57 4.59 2.81 0.82
CA CYS A 57 3.98 2.26 2.02
C CYS A 57 3.40 3.36 2.92
N ALA A 58 4.06 4.51 3.02
CA ALA A 58 3.54 5.66 3.77
C ALA A 58 2.26 6.22 3.14
N GLY A 59 2.21 6.34 1.81
CA GLY A 59 1.00 6.73 1.10
C GLY A 59 -0.15 5.74 1.28
N TYR A 60 0.15 4.44 1.30
CA TYR A 60 -0.87 3.41 1.61
C TYR A 60 -1.36 3.50 3.05
N ALA A 61 -0.46 3.70 4.02
CA ALA A 61 -0.83 3.87 5.42
C ALA A 61 -1.71 5.10 5.64
N ALA A 62 -1.39 6.22 4.98
CA ALA A 62 -2.21 7.43 4.97
C ALA A 62 -3.58 7.19 4.30
N GLY A 63 -3.62 6.53 3.15
CA GLY A 63 -4.87 6.19 2.46
C GLY A 63 -5.77 5.27 3.29
N VAL A 64 -5.20 4.33 4.04
CA VAL A 64 -5.99 3.48 4.94
C VAL A 64 -6.52 4.26 6.14
N ALA A 65 -5.69 5.09 6.78
CA ALA A 65 -6.06 5.82 7.98
C ALA A 65 -7.02 7.00 7.73
N LEU A 66 -6.82 7.73 6.62
CA LEU A 66 -7.49 9.00 6.31
C LEU A 66 -8.57 8.85 5.23
N GLU A 67 -8.31 8.05 4.20
CA GLU A 67 -9.19 7.93 3.02
C GLU A 67 -10.07 6.66 3.06
N GLY A 68 -9.87 5.79 4.05
CA GLY A 68 -10.65 4.56 4.21
C GLY A 68 -10.33 3.48 3.16
N ALA A 69 -9.10 3.46 2.64
CA ALA A 69 -8.66 2.45 1.68
C ALA A 69 -8.75 1.02 2.26
N LYS A 70 -8.96 0.02 1.39
CA LYS A 70 -9.03 -1.38 1.80
C LYS A 70 -7.72 -1.83 2.45
N MET A 71 -7.82 -2.45 3.63
CA MET A 71 -6.69 -2.92 4.44
C MET A 71 -6.00 -4.19 3.86
N THR A 72 -6.55 -4.76 2.79
CA THR A 72 -6.11 -6.02 2.17
C THR A 72 -5.27 -5.82 0.90
N LEU A 73 -4.96 -4.57 0.51
CA LEU A 73 -4.30 -4.27 -0.76
C LEU A 73 -2.78 -4.49 -0.75
N CYS A 74 -2.18 -4.71 0.42
CA CYS A 74 -0.75 -5.00 0.52
C CYS A 74 -0.44 -6.46 0.12
N ALA A 75 -0.25 -6.71 -1.18
CA ALA A 75 0.16 -8.01 -1.69
C ALA A 75 1.43 -8.60 -1.02
N PRO A 76 2.53 -7.85 -0.80
CA PRO A 76 3.72 -8.41 -0.15
C PRO A 76 3.55 -8.68 1.36
N GLY A 77 2.66 -7.94 2.03
CA GLY A 77 2.37 -8.15 3.45
C GLY A 77 1.37 -9.29 3.70
N GLY A 78 0.49 -9.54 2.73
CA GLY A 78 -0.48 -10.61 2.74
C GLY A 78 -1.43 -10.54 3.96
N PRO A 79 -2.00 -11.69 4.36
CA PRO A 79 -3.05 -11.73 5.38
C PRO A 79 -2.60 -11.34 6.78
N LYS A 80 -1.34 -11.57 7.12
CA LYS A 80 -0.81 -11.24 8.46
C LYS A 80 -0.76 -9.73 8.68
N VAL A 81 -0.41 -8.97 7.66
CA VAL A 81 -0.37 -7.50 7.70
C VAL A 81 -1.78 -6.93 7.70
N ALA A 82 -2.67 -7.45 6.86
CA ALA A 82 -4.07 -7.01 6.81
C ALA A 82 -4.80 -7.17 8.15
N ALA A 83 -4.59 -8.29 8.86
CA ALA A 83 -5.18 -8.51 10.19
C ALA A 83 -4.70 -7.45 11.21
N LYS A 84 -3.40 -7.21 11.28
CA LYS A 84 -2.80 -6.22 12.18
C LYS A 84 -3.24 -4.79 11.87
N ILE A 85 -3.41 -4.45 10.59
CA ILE A 85 -3.98 -3.15 10.18
C ILE A 85 -5.42 -3.02 10.68
N GLY A 86 -6.20 -4.11 10.61
CA GLY A 86 -7.54 -4.19 11.19
C GLY A 86 -7.57 -3.95 12.69
N ASP A 87 -6.64 -4.56 13.42
CA ASP A 87 -6.49 -4.36 14.87
C ASP A 87 -6.19 -2.89 15.22
N ILE A 88 -5.33 -2.23 14.44
CA ILE A 88 -4.99 -0.81 14.60
C ILE A 88 -6.19 0.10 14.29
N MET A 89 -6.97 -0.25 13.27
CA MET A 89 -8.14 0.52 12.85
C MET A 89 -9.39 0.25 13.68
N GLY A 90 -9.38 -0.78 14.54
CA GLY A 90 -10.54 -1.20 15.32
C GLY A 90 -11.68 -1.76 14.48
N VAL A 91 -11.41 -2.14 13.23
CA VAL A 91 -12.39 -2.69 12.28
C VAL A 91 -12.00 -4.13 11.96
N ALA A 92 -12.95 -5.05 12.10
CA ALA A 92 -12.74 -6.43 11.70
C ALA A 92 -12.50 -6.50 10.19
N VAL A 93 -11.27 -6.80 9.78
CA VAL A 93 -10.92 -6.95 8.36
C VAL A 93 -11.48 -8.28 7.88
N GLU A 94 -12.53 -8.22 7.08
CA GLU A 94 -13.06 -9.39 6.39
C GLU A 94 -12.07 -9.84 5.32
N MET A 95 -11.22 -10.79 5.69
CA MET A 95 -10.36 -11.48 4.76
C MET A 95 -11.08 -12.67 4.12
N PRO A 96 -10.99 -12.86 2.78
CA PRO A 96 -11.40 -14.10 2.14
C PRO A 96 -10.34 -15.18 2.43
N VAL A 97 -10.38 -15.80 3.61
CA VAL A 97 -9.53 -16.94 3.97
C VAL A 97 -10.36 -18.22 3.97
N LYS A 98 -9.96 -19.19 3.15
CA LYS A 98 -10.43 -20.57 3.21
C LYS A 98 -10.01 -21.19 4.58
N LYS A 99 -11.00 -21.38 5.50
CA LYS A 99 -11.16 -22.36 6.62
C LYS A 99 -9.90 -22.73 7.47
N LYS A 100 -9.89 -22.78 8.83
CA LYS A 100 -10.82 -23.37 9.84
C LYS A 100 -10.35 -22.96 11.30
N PRO A 101 -11.03 -23.29 12.43
CA PRO A 101 -11.69 -22.29 13.31
C PRO A 101 -11.44 -22.41 14.85
N ALA A 102 -11.66 -21.32 15.62
CA ALA A 102 -12.15 -21.35 17.03
C ALA A 102 -12.60 -19.93 17.46
N ALA A 103 -13.92 -19.65 17.49
CA ALA A 103 -14.77 -19.52 18.70
C ALA A 103 -14.72 -18.10 19.32
N LYS A 104 -15.75 -17.23 19.42
CA LYS A 104 -17.25 -17.27 19.41
C LYS A 104 -17.76 -15.83 19.05
N LYS A 105 -18.61 -15.59 18.02
CA LYS A 105 -20.12 -15.43 17.94
C LYS A 105 -20.75 -14.26 18.73
N PRO A 106 -21.94 -13.71 18.36
CA PRO A 106 -22.62 -13.58 17.05
C PRO A 106 -23.41 -12.24 16.85
N VAL A 107 -23.52 -11.70 15.63
CA VAL A 107 -24.78 -11.04 15.20
C VAL A 107 -25.09 -11.43 13.76
N GLU A 108 -26.36 -11.70 13.54
CA GLU A 108 -26.92 -12.57 12.53
C GLU A 108 -27.57 -11.76 11.39
N LYS A 109 -27.16 -12.10 10.15
CA LYS A 109 -27.90 -12.10 8.87
C LYS A 109 -28.60 -10.82 8.36
N LYS A 110 -28.21 -10.44 7.14
CA LYS A 110 -29.08 -10.69 5.98
C LYS A 110 -28.26 -11.16 4.77
N VAL A 111 -28.44 -12.44 4.46
CA VAL A 111 -27.93 -13.09 3.26
C VAL A 111 -28.90 -12.79 2.12
N VAL A 112 -28.39 -12.32 0.99
CA VAL A 112 -29.04 -12.53 -0.31
C VAL A 112 -28.01 -13.22 -1.19
N GLN A 113 -28.17 -14.53 -1.31
CA GLN A 113 -27.58 -15.36 -2.34
C GLN A 113 -28.64 -15.59 -3.41
N THR A 114 -28.32 -15.22 -4.64
CA THR A 114 -28.82 -15.82 -5.90
C THR A 114 -28.05 -15.11 -7.03
N GLY A 115 -27.34 -15.74 -7.95
CA GLY A 115 -27.04 -17.14 -8.22
C GLY A 115 -25.76 -17.19 -9.07
N GLU A 116 -24.91 -18.20 -8.84
CA GLU A 116 -24.46 -19.17 -9.84
C GLU A 116 -23.08 -18.86 -10.50
N PRO A 117 -22.31 -19.92 -10.82
CA PRO A 117 -20.85 -19.89 -10.75
C PRO A 117 -20.16 -19.36 -12.02
N ILE A 118 -18.97 -18.79 -11.79
CA ILE A 118 -17.82 -18.59 -12.67
C ILE A 118 -17.88 -19.47 -13.94
N SER A 119 -18.50 -18.98 -15.02
CA SER A 119 -18.54 -19.64 -16.34
C SER A 119 -17.93 -18.74 -17.41
N ALA A 120 -16.69 -18.30 -17.21
CA ALA A 120 -15.91 -17.61 -18.23
C ALA A 120 -15.12 -18.59 -19.13
N SER A 121 -15.69 -19.75 -19.53
CA SER A 121 -14.84 -20.81 -20.12
C SER A 121 -15.41 -21.68 -21.24
N GLN A 122 -16.63 -21.48 -21.75
CA GLN A 122 -17.07 -22.25 -22.95
C GLN A 122 -16.98 -21.38 -24.22
N GLU A 123 -17.57 -20.19 -24.23
CA GLU A 123 -17.54 -19.29 -25.40
C GLU A 123 -16.13 -18.78 -25.75
N PHE A 124 -15.31 -18.46 -24.75
CA PHE A 124 -13.94 -17.96 -24.99
C PHE A 124 -13.03 -19.05 -25.57
N ILE A 125 -13.17 -20.30 -25.11
CA ILE A 125 -12.41 -21.45 -25.62
C ILE A 125 -12.84 -21.74 -27.07
N GLU A 126 -14.15 -21.73 -27.34
CA GLU A 126 -14.67 -22.06 -28.67
C GLU A 126 -14.32 -20.99 -29.72
N LYS A 127 -14.35 -19.70 -29.35
CA LYS A 127 -13.95 -18.60 -30.23
C LYS A 127 -12.46 -18.65 -30.59
N ASN A 128 -11.61 -19.07 -29.67
CA ASN A 128 -10.17 -19.20 -29.92
C ASN A 128 -9.85 -20.45 -30.76
N LYS A 129 -10.57 -21.56 -30.54
CA LYS A 129 -10.45 -22.79 -31.35
C LYS A 129 -10.86 -22.55 -32.81
N ARG A 130 -11.87 -21.70 -33.04
CA ARG A 130 -12.35 -21.32 -34.38
C ARG A 130 -11.37 -20.41 -35.14
N MET A 131 -10.53 -19.66 -34.43
CA MET A 131 -9.44 -18.89 -35.06
C MET A 131 -8.25 -19.78 -35.43
N LEU A 132 -7.93 -20.79 -34.62
CA LEU A 132 -6.83 -21.72 -34.89
C LEU A 132 -7.06 -22.65 -36.10
N MET A 133 -8.31 -22.96 -36.46
CA MET A 133 -8.62 -23.80 -37.62
C MET A 133 -8.75 -23.01 -38.94
N LYS A 134 -8.49 -21.70 -38.93
CA LYS A 134 -8.53 -20.82 -40.10
C LYS A 134 -7.15 -20.42 -40.65
N PHE A 135 -6.09 -21.05 -40.13
CA PHE A 135 -4.73 -21.00 -40.68
C PHE A 135 -4.38 -22.33 -41.33
#